data_AF-A0A5P6PFE2-F1
#
_entry.id   AF-A0A5P6PFE2-F1
#
_cell.length_a   1.000
_cell.length_b   1.000
_cell.length_c   1.000
_cell.angle_alpha   90.00
_cell.angle_beta   90.00
_cell.angle_gamma   90.00
#
_symmetry.space_group_name_H-M   'P 1'
#
loop_
_entity.id
_entity.type
_entity.pdbx_description
1 polymer ?
#
loop_
_entity_poly.entity_id
_entity_poly.type
_entity_poly.pdbx_seq_one_letter_code
_entity_poly.pdbx_strand_id
1 'polypeptide(L)'
;MRWIGFLLVLLVSPAAAEEYITHPQWHLTPGVTQDLTARQICRVKWGQDARSVTAKMKQNVIDAYRFDVKRCPLTTFQGKRVRRLEIDHLIPRSIGGADDEHNLWPQCYEQVKPDKSQQEDGAHKKDRLETYLHAQLCKSPSDDLLREYQSKIRSNWISFYHEVYADELMPVATIFEPFKREVGVSGHSGTKKKVKAIKKRRHVFIRAKHPKKRKSTN
;
A
#
# COMPACT_ATOMS: atom_id res chain seq x y z
N MET A 1 49.70 -41.27 5.87
CA MET A 1 49.27 -39.85 5.87
C MET A 1 47.76 -39.79 5.72
N ARG A 2 47.01 -39.51 6.81
CA ARG A 2 45.56 -39.36 6.77
C ARG A 2 45.23 -37.87 6.70
N TRP A 3 44.71 -37.43 5.57
CA TRP A 3 44.16 -36.09 5.37
C TRP A 3 42.85 -35.98 6.15
N ILE A 4 42.84 -35.16 7.20
CA ILE A 4 41.60 -34.75 7.88
C ILE A 4 41.13 -33.49 7.16
N GLY A 5 40.18 -33.66 6.24
CA GLY A 5 39.49 -32.53 5.62
C GLY A 5 38.55 -31.89 6.63
N PHE A 6 38.85 -30.67 7.06
CA PHE A 6 37.92 -29.84 7.83
C PHE A 6 36.77 -29.39 6.92
N LEU A 7 35.59 -29.97 7.11
CA LEU A 7 34.37 -29.53 6.45
C LEU A 7 33.88 -28.26 7.16
N LEU A 8 34.13 -27.10 6.56
CA LEU A 8 33.67 -25.80 7.03
C LEU A 8 32.17 -25.66 6.71
N VAL A 9 31.32 -25.94 7.70
CA VAL A 9 29.87 -25.70 7.60
C VAL A 9 29.63 -24.20 7.80
N LEU A 10 29.45 -23.48 6.69
CA LEU A 10 28.99 -22.08 6.72
C LEU A 10 27.52 -22.07 7.15
N LEU A 11 27.28 -21.75 8.44
CA LEU A 11 25.96 -21.43 8.96
C LEU A 11 25.49 -20.10 8.33
N VAL A 12 24.76 -20.19 7.22
CA VAL A 12 24.00 -19.07 6.69
C VAL A 12 22.87 -18.80 7.67
N SER A 13 23.06 -17.81 8.56
CA SER A 13 21.98 -17.34 9.42
C SER A 13 20.93 -16.66 8.53
N PRO A 14 19.66 -17.10 8.55
CA PRO A 14 18.61 -16.37 7.88
C PRO A 14 18.51 -14.99 8.53
N ALA A 15 18.64 -13.94 7.72
CA ALA A 15 18.32 -12.59 8.17
C ALA A 15 16.83 -12.58 8.52
N ALA A 16 16.50 -12.65 9.81
CA ALA A 16 15.13 -12.43 10.26
C ALA A 16 14.72 -11.04 9.79
N ALA A 17 13.68 -10.96 8.98
CA ALA A 17 13.03 -9.68 8.69
C ALA A 17 12.60 -9.10 10.05
N GLU A 18 13.11 -7.93 10.40
CA GLU A 18 12.75 -7.23 11.64
C GLU A 18 11.25 -6.94 11.53
N GLU A 19 10.40 -7.66 12.28
CA GLU A 19 8.95 -7.47 12.27
C GLU A 19 8.61 -6.23 13.11
N TYR A 20 8.10 -5.18 12.46
CA TYR A 20 7.71 -3.92 13.10
C TYR A 20 6.21 -3.66 12.94
N ILE A 21 5.70 -2.65 13.65
CA ILE A 21 4.28 -2.30 13.58
C ILE A 21 3.95 -1.76 12.19
N THR A 22 3.09 -2.47 11.48
CA THR A 22 2.57 -2.10 10.14
C THR A 22 1.09 -1.73 10.16
N HIS A 23 0.40 -1.97 11.28
CA HIS A 23 -1.02 -1.65 11.45
C HIS A 23 -1.24 -0.82 12.73
N PRO A 24 -2.20 0.11 12.71
CA PRO A 24 -2.68 0.73 13.94
C PRO A 24 -3.41 -0.29 14.83
N GLN A 25 -3.45 0.01 16.12
CA GLN A 25 -4.32 -0.69 17.06
C GLN A 25 -5.71 -0.07 17.00
N TRP A 26 -6.72 -0.85 16.57
CA TRP A 26 -8.07 -0.33 16.29
C TRP A 26 -8.72 0.41 17.47
N HIS A 27 -8.42 0.01 18.71
CA HIS A 27 -8.97 0.64 19.91
C HIS A 27 -8.32 1.99 20.24
N LEU A 28 -7.10 2.24 19.75
CA LEU A 28 -6.41 3.54 19.86
C LEU A 28 -6.67 4.42 18.64
N THR A 29 -6.74 3.80 17.45
CA THR A 29 -6.86 4.50 16.17
C THR A 29 -7.99 3.92 15.33
N PRO A 30 -9.26 4.13 15.71
CA PRO A 30 -10.44 3.70 14.95
C PRO A 30 -10.59 4.40 13.58
N GLY A 31 -9.85 5.49 13.33
CA GLY A 31 -9.86 6.22 12.06
C GLY A 31 -10.99 7.25 11.98
N VAL A 32 -10.86 8.34 12.74
CA VAL A 32 -11.83 9.45 12.77
C VAL A 32 -11.79 10.27 11.47
N THR A 33 -12.96 10.63 10.97
CA THR A 33 -13.16 11.47 9.77
C THR A 33 -13.75 12.82 10.13
N GLN A 34 -13.50 13.83 9.29
CA GLN A 34 -14.20 15.10 9.30
C GLN A 34 -15.52 14.99 8.52
N ASP A 35 -16.46 15.88 8.82
CA ASP A 35 -17.68 16.05 8.01
C ASP A 35 -17.38 16.89 6.76
N LEU A 36 -16.72 16.26 5.79
CA LEU A 36 -16.37 16.86 4.50
C LEU A 36 -16.89 16.01 3.36
N THR A 37 -17.54 16.66 2.40
CA THR A 37 -17.88 16.06 1.11
C THR A 37 -16.64 15.84 0.26
N ALA A 38 -16.71 14.90 -0.69
CA ALA A 38 -15.66 14.67 -1.68
C ALA A 38 -15.31 15.95 -2.45
N ARG A 39 -16.30 16.79 -2.75
CA ARG A 39 -16.08 18.07 -3.43
C ARG A 39 -15.31 19.09 -2.58
N GLN A 40 -15.57 19.15 -1.28
CA GLN A 40 -14.79 20.01 -0.37
C GLN A 40 -13.34 19.53 -0.30
N ILE A 41 -13.14 18.22 -0.10
CA ILE A 41 -11.81 17.60 -0.06
C ILE A 41 -11.00 17.92 -1.32
N CYS A 42 -11.62 17.84 -2.50
CA CYS A 42 -10.93 18.07 -3.78
C CYS A 42 -10.66 19.54 -4.11
N ARG A 43 -11.14 20.48 -3.31
CA ARG A 43 -10.79 21.91 -3.43
C ARG A 43 -9.60 22.31 -2.56
N VAL A 44 -9.26 21.49 -1.55
CA VAL A 44 -8.14 21.76 -0.65
C VAL A 44 -6.82 21.45 -1.34
N LYS A 45 -5.84 22.35 -1.17
CA LYS A 45 -4.45 22.11 -1.59
C LYS A 45 -3.72 21.38 -0.46
N TRP A 46 -3.94 20.07 -0.36
CA TRP A 46 -3.34 19.25 0.68
C TRP A 46 -1.82 19.38 0.70
N GLY A 47 -1.25 19.58 1.89
CA GLY A 47 0.18 19.82 2.11
C GLY A 47 0.57 21.30 2.12
N GLN A 48 -0.33 22.21 1.72
CA GLN A 48 -0.20 23.66 1.91
C GLN A 48 -1.22 24.20 2.90
N ASP A 49 -2.19 23.38 3.29
CA ASP A 49 -3.20 23.70 4.27
C ASP A 49 -2.66 23.61 5.70
N ALA A 50 -3.33 24.33 6.61
CA ALA A 50 -2.96 24.28 8.02
C ALA A 50 -3.12 22.85 8.56
N ARG A 51 -2.07 22.38 9.23
CA ARG A 51 -2.08 21.12 9.99
C ARG A 51 -2.41 21.43 11.45
N SER A 52 -3.42 20.76 11.98
CA SER A 52 -3.86 20.89 13.36
C SER A 52 -3.30 19.79 14.26
N VAL A 53 -2.50 18.85 13.71
CA VAL A 53 -1.76 17.87 14.52
C VAL A 53 -0.67 18.57 15.32
N THR A 54 -0.91 18.77 16.62
CA THR A 54 0.03 19.44 17.53
C THR A 54 1.14 18.50 18.01
N ALA A 55 2.23 19.06 18.54
CA ALA A 55 3.29 18.27 19.18
C ALA A 55 2.75 17.47 20.38
N LYS A 56 1.78 18.02 21.12
CA LYS A 56 1.15 17.33 22.25
C LYS A 56 0.37 16.09 21.79
N MET A 57 -0.39 16.19 20.70
CA MET A 57 -1.09 15.03 20.13
C MET A 57 -0.11 13.93 19.71
N LYS A 58 1.01 14.30 19.06
CA LYS A 58 2.04 13.32 18.69
C LYS A 58 2.61 12.60 19.90
N GLN A 59 2.89 13.32 20.99
CA GLN A 59 3.38 12.71 22.23
C GLN A 59 2.33 11.79 22.85
N ASN A 60 1.06 12.23 22.91
CA ASN A 60 -0.03 11.41 23.45
C ASN A 60 -0.18 10.09 22.70
N VAL A 61 -0.06 10.11 21.36
CA VAL A 61 -0.09 8.89 20.52
C VAL A 61 1.09 7.96 20.83
N ILE A 62 2.31 8.49 20.97
CA ILE A 62 3.49 7.70 21.36
C ILE A 62 3.27 7.03 22.72
N ASP A 63 2.77 7.79 23.70
CA ASP A 63 2.53 7.31 25.07
C ASP A 63 1.44 6.24 25.09
N ALA A 64 0.33 6.46 24.38
CA ALA A 64 -0.78 5.51 24.27
C ALA A 64 -0.34 4.17 23.66
N TYR A 65 0.49 4.21 22.61
CA TYR A 65 1.05 3.02 21.97
C TYR A 65 2.23 2.40 22.73
N ARG A 66 2.77 3.10 23.75
CA ARG A 66 4.05 2.78 24.41
C ARG A 66 5.15 2.52 23.38
N PHE A 67 5.23 3.40 22.37
CA PHE A 67 6.04 3.17 21.19
C PHE A 67 7.49 3.65 21.38
N ASP A 68 8.45 2.83 20.95
CA ASP A 68 9.87 3.20 20.85
C ASP A 68 10.31 3.13 19.38
N VAL A 69 10.89 4.22 18.86
CA VAL A 69 11.43 4.33 17.50
C VAL A 69 12.48 3.26 17.18
N LYS A 70 13.14 2.67 18.19
CA LYS A 70 14.05 1.54 18.01
C LYS A 70 13.37 0.32 17.39
N ARG A 71 12.03 0.23 17.47
CA ARG A 71 11.21 -0.81 16.86
C ARG A 71 10.99 -0.61 15.36
N CYS A 72 11.23 0.59 14.82
CA CYS A 72 11.15 0.83 13.37
C CYS A 72 12.41 0.32 12.67
N PRO A 73 12.34 -0.21 11.45
CA PRO A 73 13.50 -0.75 10.76
C PRO A 73 14.52 0.34 10.43
N LEU A 74 15.78 -0.06 10.21
CA LEU A 74 16.80 0.85 9.71
C LEU A 74 16.57 1.15 8.22
N THR A 75 16.43 2.44 7.92
CA THR A 75 16.29 2.99 6.57
C THR A 75 17.54 3.78 6.18
N THR A 76 17.71 4.03 4.88
CA THR A 76 18.72 4.98 4.39
C THR A 76 18.05 6.31 4.08
N PHE A 77 18.44 7.35 4.82
CA PHE A 77 17.98 8.72 4.61
C PHE A 77 19.18 9.65 4.52
N GLN A 78 19.28 10.41 3.42
CA GLN A 78 20.42 11.32 3.16
C GLN A 78 21.79 10.65 3.34
N GLY A 79 21.93 9.43 2.83
CA GLY A 79 23.18 8.65 2.89
C GLY A 79 23.49 8.03 4.26
N LYS A 80 22.63 8.17 5.27
CA LYS A 80 22.83 7.63 6.61
C LYS A 80 21.81 6.54 6.96
N ARG A 81 22.25 5.54 7.74
CA ARG A 81 21.39 4.50 8.31
C ARG A 81 20.71 5.03 9.56
N VAL A 82 19.39 5.19 9.50
CA VAL A 82 18.58 5.78 10.58
C VAL A 82 17.24 5.04 10.71
N ARG A 83 16.72 4.95 11.93
CA ARG A 83 15.33 4.53 12.16
C ARG A 83 14.45 5.78 12.07
N ARG A 84 13.33 5.68 11.36
CA ARG A 84 12.43 6.81 11.08
C ARG A 84 11.01 6.43 11.43
N LEU A 85 10.30 7.40 12.00
CA LEU A 85 8.93 7.28 12.48
C LEU A 85 8.20 8.57 12.15
N GLU A 86 6.93 8.44 11.78
CA GLU A 86 5.97 9.54 11.77
C GLU A 86 4.75 9.19 12.61
N ILE A 87 4.11 10.22 13.15
CA ILE A 87 2.75 10.08 13.69
C ILE A 87 1.82 10.50 12.57
N ASP A 88 1.10 9.53 12.03
CA ASP A 88 0.39 9.68 10.78
C ASP A 88 -1.06 9.19 10.88
N HIS A 89 -1.90 9.65 9.97
CA HIS A 89 -3.32 9.38 9.98
C HIS A 89 -3.63 7.98 9.43
N LEU A 90 -4.54 7.21 10.03
CA LEU A 90 -5.05 5.97 9.40
C LEU A 90 -5.87 6.31 8.16
N ILE A 91 -6.83 7.23 8.29
CA ILE A 91 -7.52 7.83 7.15
C ILE A 91 -6.83 9.16 6.86
N PRO A 92 -6.18 9.36 5.70
CA PRO A 92 -5.50 10.61 5.42
C PRO A 92 -6.49 11.75 5.24
N ARG A 93 -6.04 12.96 5.55
CA ARG A 93 -6.83 14.19 5.36
C ARG A 93 -7.29 14.37 3.91
N SER A 94 -6.48 13.91 2.96
CA SER A 94 -6.77 13.94 1.52
C SER A 94 -7.98 13.07 1.11
N ILE A 95 -8.51 12.23 2.00
CA ILE A 95 -9.82 11.58 1.87
C ILE A 95 -10.69 11.80 3.12
N GLY A 96 -10.54 12.96 3.76
CA GLY A 96 -11.44 13.40 4.83
C GLY A 96 -11.09 12.90 6.23
N GLY A 97 -9.89 12.39 6.47
CA GLY A 97 -9.40 12.08 7.81
C GLY A 97 -9.32 13.31 8.72
N ALA A 98 -9.60 13.14 10.01
CA ALA A 98 -9.49 14.21 11.01
C ALA A 98 -8.08 14.31 11.59
N ASP A 99 -7.66 15.53 11.94
CA ASP A 99 -6.51 15.79 12.82
C ASP A 99 -6.90 15.48 14.27
N ASP A 100 -7.01 14.19 14.59
CA ASP A 100 -7.48 13.66 15.87
C ASP A 100 -6.59 12.49 16.33
N GLU A 101 -6.30 12.39 17.63
CA GLU A 101 -5.47 11.31 18.19
C GLU A 101 -6.02 9.92 17.87
N HIS A 102 -7.34 9.75 17.78
CA HIS A 102 -8.01 8.50 17.39
C HIS A 102 -8.01 8.22 15.88
N ASN A 103 -7.40 9.10 15.09
CA ASN A 103 -7.04 8.84 13.70
C ASN A 103 -5.51 8.77 13.52
N LEU A 104 -4.71 8.99 14.56
CA LEU A 104 -3.25 9.00 14.48
C LEU A 104 -2.63 7.72 15.05
N TRP A 105 -1.50 7.28 14.48
CA TRP A 105 -0.73 6.15 14.99
C TRP A 105 0.77 6.30 14.68
N PRO A 106 1.67 5.61 15.43
CA PRO A 106 3.09 5.57 15.12
C PRO A 106 3.34 4.70 13.89
N GLN A 107 3.70 5.33 12.77
CA GLN A 107 3.98 4.66 11.50
C GLN A 107 5.47 4.69 11.17
N CYS A 108 6.08 3.51 11.10
CA CYS A 108 7.48 3.39 10.73
C CYS A 108 7.69 3.60 9.23
N TYR A 109 8.81 4.22 8.89
CA TYR A 109 9.31 4.19 7.52
C TYR A 109 10.05 2.88 7.27
N GLU A 110 9.75 2.28 6.14
CA GLU A 110 10.43 1.12 5.60
C GLU A 110 11.58 1.53 4.66
N GLN A 111 12.48 0.59 4.37
CA GLN A 111 13.53 0.83 3.38
C GLN A 111 12.90 0.95 1.98
N VAL A 112 13.12 2.08 1.30
CA VAL A 112 12.71 2.22 -0.10
C VAL A 112 13.45 1.20 -0.95
N LYS A 113 12.70 0.41 -1.72
CA LYS A 113 13.21 -0.56 -2.69
C LYS A 113 13.08 -0.01 -4.12
N PRO A 114 14.04 -0.34 -5.03
CA PRO A 114 13.90 -0.03 -6.45
C PRO A 114 12.69 -0.71 -7.08
N ASP A 115 12.47 -1.99 -6.75
CA ASP A 115 11.31 -2.76 -7.17
C ASP A 115 10.17 -2.60 -6.15
N LYS A 116 9.04 -2.05 -6.61
CA LYS A 116 7.86 -1.81 -5.76
C LYS A 116 7.13 -3.08 -5.35
N SER A 117 7.31 -4.18 -6.07
CA SER A 117 6.76 -5.48 -5.66
C SER A 117 7.45 -6.04 -4.41
N GLN A 118 8.68 -5.57 -4.13
CA GLN A 118 9.47 -5.94 -2.96
C GLN A 118 9.37 -4.91 -1.83
N GLN A 119 8.57 -3.86 -2.00
CA GLN A 119 8.41 -2.83 -0.98
C GLN A 119 7.72 -3.44 0.24
N GLU A 120 8.37 -3.34 1.40
CA GLU A 120 7.78 -3.74 2.69
C GLU A 120 6.62 -2.80 3.06
N ASP A 121 5.81 -3.21 4.05
CA ASP A 121 4.69 -2.39 4.52
C ASP A 121 5.18 -1.31 5.48
N GLY A 122 5.04 -0.05 5.09
CA GLY A 122 5.37 1.10 5.94
C GLY A 122 4.84 2.42 5.37
N ALA A 123 5.36 3.52 5.90
CA ALA A 123 5.02 4.89 5.47
C ALA A 123 5.03 5.07 3.95
N HIS A 124 6.11 4.68 3.26
CA HIS A 124 6.23 4.94 1.82
C HIS A 124 5.20 4.16 0.99
N LYS A 125 4.87 2.93 1.39
CA LYS A 125 3.82 2.13 0.76
C LYS A 125 2.43 2.75 1.00
N LYS A 126 2.13 3.17 2.22
CA LYS A 126 0.86 3.82 2.54
C LYS A 126 0.72 5.16 1.81
N ASP A 127 1.73 6.04 1.84
CA ASP A 127 1.76 7.31 1.08
C ASP A 127 1.34 7.14 -0.39
N ARG A 128 1.81 6.06 -1.01
CA ARG A 128 1.47 5.72 -2.39
C ARG A 128 -0.02 5.40 -2.54
N LEU A 129 -0.59 4.60 -1.64
CA LEU A 129 -2.03 4.35 -1.59
C LEU A 129 -2.80 5.66 -1.47
N GLU A 130 -2.45 6.50 -0.49
CA GLU A 130 -3.18 7.73 -0.19
C GLU A 130 -3.18 8.73 -1.34
N THR A 131 -2.02 8.86 -1.98
CA THR A 131 -1.86 9.68 -3.20
C THR A 131 -2.78 9.16 -4.31
N TYR A 132 -2.84 7.84 -4.50
CA TYR A 132 -3.73 7.23 -5.48
C TYR A 132 -5.21 7.46 -5.15
N LEU A 133 -5.63 7.23 -3.90
CA LEU A 133 -7.02 7.37 -3.47
C LEU A 133 -7.52 8.80 -3.67
N HIS A 134 -6.72 9.80 -3.25
CA HIS A 134 -7.05 11.20 -3.45
C HIS A 134 -7.17 11.54 -4.95
N ALA A 135 -6.22 11.08 -5.77
CA ALA A 135 -6.25 11.33 -7.21
C ALA A 135 -7.48 10.70 -7.89
N GLN A 136 -7.86 9.48 -7.53
CA GLN A 136 -9.07 8.84 -8.06
C GLN A 136 -10.34 9.56 -7.60
N LEU A 137 -10.43 9.89 -6.31
CA LEU A 137 -11.54 10.63 -5.74
C LEU A 137 -11.75 11.96 -6.48
N CYS A 138 -10.68 12.72 -6.70
CA CYS A 138 -10.77 14.06 -7.29
C CYS A 138 -10.88 14.08 -8.81
N LYS A 139 -10.63 12.95 -9.48
CA LYS A 139 -10.95 12.79 -10.90
C LYS A 139 -12.47 12.79 -11.15
N SER A 140 -13.25 12.23 -10.22
CA SER A 140 -14.71 12.21 -10.29
C SER A 140 -15.31 12.20 -8.87
N PRO A 141 -15.38 13.37 -8.20
CA PRO A 141 -15.78 13.46 -6.80
C PRO A 141 -17.15 12.84 -6.52
N SER A 142 -17.17 11.85 -5.61
CA SER A 142 -18.37 11.14 -5.17
C SER A 142 -18.26 10.82 -3.68
N ASP A 143 -19.32 11.12 -2.92
CA ASP A 143 -19.36 10.82 -1.49
C ASP A 143 -19.51 9.32 -1.22
N ASP A 144 -20.10 8.55 -2.16
CA ASP A 144 -20.11 7.09 -2.08
C ASP A 144 -18.69 6.52 -2.21
N LEU A 145 -17.92 7.03 -3.17
CA LEU A 145 -16.53 6.60 -3.37
C LEU A 145 -15.65 6.99 -2.17
N LEU A 146 -15.86 8.19 -1.62
CA LEU A 146 -15.21 8.64 -0.41
C LEU A 146 -15.46 7.67 0.76
N ARG A 147 -16.74 7.32 1.02
CA ARG A 147 -17.12 6.36 2.06
C ARG A 147 -16.51 4.99 1.83
N GLU A 148 -16.47 4.52 0.58
CA GLU A 148 -15.82 3.25 0.23
C GLU A 148 -14.33 3.26 0.59
N TYR A 149 -13.60 4.31 0.17
CA TYR A 149 -12.17 4.44 0.46
C TYR A 149 -11.88 4.54 1.95
N GLN A 150 -12.65 5.34 2.68
CA GLN A 150 -12.55 5.46 4.14
C GLN A 150 -12.81 4.12 4.83
N SER A 151 -13.83 3.36 4.40
CA SER A 151 -14.13 2.05 4.96
C SER A 151 -13.00 1.04 4.70
N LYS A 152 -12.49 0.98 3.47
CA LYS A 152 -11.44 0.01 3.08
C LYS A 152 -10.12 0.30 3.80
N ILE A 153 -9.66 1.55 3.80
CA ILE A 153 -8.40 1.92 4.46
C ILE A 153 -8.47 1.74 5.98
N ARG A 154 -9.61 2.07 6.60
CA ARG A 154 -9.86 1.86 8.04
C ARG A 154 -9.77 0.38 8.41
N SER A 155 -10.31 -0.48 7.56
CA SER A 155 -10.39 -1.93 7.82
C SER A 155 -9.02 -2.59 7.72
N ASN A 156 -8.33 -2.38 6.60
CA ASN A 156 -6.98 -2.89 6.37
C ASN A 156 -6.34 -2.16 5.18
N TRP A 157 -5.49 -1.18 5.47
CA TRP A 157 -4.82 -0.38 4.44
C TRP A 157 -3.87 -1.22 3.56
N ILE A 158 -3.23 -2.26 4.10
CA ILE A 158 -2.30 -3.13 3.35
C ILE A 158 -3.06 -3.97 2.33
N SER A 159 -4.14 -4.61 2.78
CA SER A 159 -5.01 -5.38 1.90
C SER A 159 -5.63 -4.49 0.82
N PHE A 160 -5.98 -3.24 1.15
CA PHE A 160 -6.47 -2.29 0.17
C PHE A 160 -5.38 -1.84 -0.82
N TYR A 161 -4.13 -1.67 -0.36
CA TYR A 161 -2.99 -1.43 -1.24
C TYR A 161 -2.82 -2.59 -2.25
N HIS A 162 -2.90 -3.84 -1.80
CA HIS A 162 -2.81 -5.00 -2.68
C HIS A 162 -3.99 -5.10 -3.65
N GLU A 163 -5.20 -4.70 -3.25
CA GLU A 163 -6.35 -4.60 -4.17
C GLU A 163 -6.09 -3.58 -5.28
N VAL A 164 -5.62 -2.38 -4.92
CA VAL A 164 -5.34 -1.29 -5.87
C VAL A 164 -4.22 -1.64 -6.85
N TYR A 165 -3.18 -2.35 -6.38
CA TYR A 165 -1.97 -2.63 -7.16
C TYR A 165 -1.82 -4.09 -7.59
N ALA A 166 -2.89 -4.89 -7.55
CA ALA A 166 -2.84 -6.32 -7.88
C ALA A 166 -2.13 -6.60 -9.22
N ASP A 167 -2.43 -5.84 -10.28
CA ASP A 167 -1.84 -6.03 -11.62
C ASP A 167 -0.34 -5.71 -11.68
N GLU A 168 0.17 -4.88 -10.76
CA GLU A 168 1.58 -4.45 -10.71
C GLU A 168 2.41 -5.36 -9.79
N LEU A 169 1.76 -5.99 -8.82
CA LEU A 169 2.37 -6.87 -7.83
C LEU A 169 2.38 -8.34 -8.26
N MET A 170 1.60 -8.71 -9.28
CA MET A 170 1.62 -10.06 -9.86
C MET A 170 2.72 -10.19 -10.93
N PRO A 171 3.61 -11.19 -10.83
CA PRO A 171 4.62 -11.41 -11.86
C PRO A 171 3.96 -11.83 -13.18
N VAL A 172 4.32 -11.11 -14.26
CA VAL A 172 3.86 -11.30 -15.65
C VAL A 172 3.98 -12.75 -16.13
N ALA A 173 4.85 -13.55 -15.51
CA ALA A 173 5.05 -14.98 -15.80
C ALA A 173 3.77 -15.83 -15.62
N THR A 174 2.81 -15.42 -14.79
CA THR A 174 1.54 -16.17 -14.62
C THR A 174 0.48 -15.85 -15.67
N ILE A 175 0.66 -14.78 -16.46
CA ILE A 175 -0.30 -14.37 -17.51
C ILE A 175 0.01 -15.04 -18.86
N PHE A 176 1.23 -15.57 -19.02
CA PHE A 176 1.72 -16.21 -20.23
C PHE A 176 2.23 -17.63 -20.01
N GLU A 177 1.64 -18.42 -19.11
CA GLU A 177 1.70 -19.87 -19.36
C GLU A 177 0.81 -20.16 -20.57
N PRO A 178 1.36 -20.61 -21.72
CA PRO A 178 0.52 -21.09 -22.79
C PRO A 178 -0.27 -22.26 -22.20
N PHE A 179 -1.60 -22.16 -22.23
CA PHE A 179 -2.48 -23.30 -22.02
C PHE A 179 -1.97 -24.44 -22.91
N LYS A 180 -1.23 -25.39 -22.32
CA LYS A 180 -0.83 -26.61 -23.01
C LYS A 180 -2.13 -27.29 -23.35
N ARG A 181 -2.52 -27.17 -24.61
CA ARG A 181 -3.66 -27.88 -25.17
C ARG A 181 -3.26 -29.35 -25.12
N GLU A 182 -3.72 -30.08 -24.11
CA GLU A 182 -3.62 -31.53 -24.10
C GLU A 182 -4.35 -32.04 -25.34
N VAL A 183 -3.58 -32.61 -26.25
CA VAL A 183 -4.10 -33.27 -27.45
C VAL A 183 -4.63 -34.62 -27.00
N GLY A 184 -5.87 -34.64 -26.51
CA GLY A 184 -6.62 -35.85 -26.24
C GLY A 184 -7.25 -36.39 -27.53
N VAL A 185 -6.72 -37.51 -28.01
CA VAL A 185 -7.19 -38.25 -29.19
C VAL A 185 -8.54 -38.94 -28.89
N SER A 186 -9.52 -38.69 -29.77
CA SER A 186 -10.76 -39.41 -30.13
C SER A 186 -11.61 -40.15 -29.07
N GLY A 187 -12.91 -39.82 -29.03
CA GLY A 187 -13.94 -40.74 -28.56
C GLY A 187 -15.33 -40.15 -28.29
N HIS A 188 -16.23 -40.24 -29.29
CA HIS A 188 -17.69 -40.40 -29.19
C HIS A 188 -18.60 -39.41 -28.41
N SER A 189 -19.52 -38.81 -29.18
CA SER A 189 -20.99 -38.72 -28.94
C SER A 189 -21.52 -38.19 -27.60
N GLY A 190 -22.18 -37.02 -27.60
CA GLY A 190 -23.15 -36.66 -26.56
C GLY A 190 -23.51 -35.17 -26.42
N THR A 191 -24.65 -34.80 -27.00
CA THR A 191 -25.61 -33.74 -26.57
C THR A 191 -25.13 -32.43 -25.91
N LYS A 192 -25.39 -31.33 -26.62
CA LYS A 192 -25.22 -29.92 -26.21
C LYS A 192 -26.08 -29.55 -24.98
N LYS A 193 -25.46 -29.13 -23.87
CA LYS A 193 -26.10 -28.26 -22.86
C LYS A 193 -25.43 -26.88 -22.87
N LYS A 194 -26.20 -25.85 -23.27
CA LYS A 194 -25.79 -24.44 -23.20
C LYS A 194 -25.82 -23.97 -21.74
N VAL A 195 -24.64 -23.79 -21.15
CA VAL A 195 -24.51 -23.01 -19.90
C VAL A 195 -24.38 -21.54 -20.29
N LYS A 196 -25.34 -20.70 -19.88
CA LYS A 196 -25.27 -19.24 -20.04
C LYS A 196 -24.21 -18.70 -19.09
N ALA A 197 -23.09 -18.23 -19.63
CA ALA A 197 -22.09 -17.47 -18.88
C ALA A 197 -22.64 -16.07 -18.55
N ILE A 198 -22.71 -15.75 -17.26
CA ILE A 198 -22.96 -14.39 -16.78
C ILE A 198 -21.70 -13.57 -17.10
N LYS A 199 -21.83 -12.64 -18.06
CA LYS A 199 -20.78 -11.66 -18.42
C LYS A 199 -20.63 -10.68 -17.26
N LYS A 200 -19.71 -10.93 -16.32
CA LYS A 200 -19.22 -9.87 -15.41
C LYS A 200 -18.47 -8.86 -16.29
N ARG A 201 -19.02 -7.65 -16.44
CA ARG A 201 -18.36 -6.55 -17.15
C ARG A 201 -17.07 -6.22 -16.39
N ARG A 202 -15.92 -6.63 -16.93
CA ARG A 202 -14.63 -6.06 -16.55
C ARG A 202 -14.61 -4.63 -17.10
N HIS A 203 -14.54 -3.64 -16.20
CA HIS A 203 -14.17 -2.29 -16.60
C HIS A 203 -12.71 -2.33 -17.04
N VAL A 204 -12.50 -2.29 -18.35
CA VAL A 204 -11.18 -2.11 -18.95
C VAL A 204 -10.77 -0.66 -18.70
N PHE A 205 -9.79 -0.45 -17.82
CA PHE A 205 -9.12 0.84 -17.69
C PHE A 205 -8.23 1.04 -18.91
N ILE A 206 -8.57 2.02 -19.76
CA ILE A 206 -7.71 2.43 -20.87
C ILE A 206 -6.52 3.19 -20.27
N ARG A 207 -5.33 2.64 -20.49
CA ARG A 207 -4.03 3.20 -20.12
C ARG A 207 -3.79 4.51 -20.87
N ALA A 208 -3.89 5.65 -20.19
CA ALA A 208 -3.44 6.93 -20.73
C ALA A 208 -1.90 6.91 -20.83
N LYS A 209 -1.36 6.99 -22.04
CA LYS A 209 0.07 7.17 -22.28
C LYS A 209 0.49 8.57 -21.81
N HIS A 210 1.44 8.65 -20.88
CA HIS A 210 2.12 9.90 -20.55
C HIS A 210 2.87 10.44 -21.79
N PRO A 211 2.67 11.70 -22.20
CA PRO A 211 3.53 12.33 -23.20
C PRO A 211 4.90 12.64 -22.61
N LYS A 212 5.97 12.14 -23.26
CA LYS A 212 7.35 12.51 -22.97
C LYS A 212 7.54 14.01 -23.20
N LYS A 213 7.98 14.75 -22.18
CA LYS A 213 8.46 16.13 -22.30
C LYS A 213 9.61 16.16 -23.33
N ARG A 214 9.42 16.89 -24.44
CA ARG A 214 10.52 17.32 -25.31
C ARG A 214 11.32 18.40 -24.57
N LYS A 215 12.63 18.19 -24.47
CA LYS A 215 13.60 19.23 -24.08
C LYS A 215 13.57 20.32 -25.17
N SER A 216 13.41 21.58 -24.78
CA SER A 216 13.70 22.72 -25.66
C SER A 216 15.20 22.99 -25.57
N THR A 217 15.81 23.20 -26.73
CA THR A 217 17.16 23.72 -26.92
C THR A 217 17.03 25.08 -27.58
N ASN A 218 17.81 26.03 -27.08
CA ASN A 218 17.90 27.47 -27.36
C ASN A 218 16.75 28.33 -26.83
#